data_AF-A0A7Y5F9Y0-F1
#
_entry.id   AF-A0A7Y5F9Y0-F1
#
_cell.length_a   1.000
_cell.length_b   1.000
_cell.length_c   1.000
_cell.angle_alpha   90.00
_cell.angle_beta   90.00
_cell.angle_gamma   90.00
#
_symmetry.space_group_name_H-M   'P 1'
#
loop_
_entity.id
_entity.type
_entity.pdbx_description
1 polymer ?
#
loop_
_entity_poly.entity_id
_entity_poly.type
_entity_poly.pdbx_seq_one_letter_code
_entity_poly.pdbx_strand_id
1 'polypeptide(L)'
;MVTNFFFIGLPYIALFSLVAGSIYRYRSDRFSYSALSSQFLESKKLLWGSLPWHAGILIVLIGHLIPFLLPGLWQSFTAHFGFVIAVEIIGVVAAFMALVGLVVLLVRRLISRHVQSVTTPVDLIVLALFIAQVLIGIQTAAGHRWGSMWSVQTTTPYLWSLLTFRPDLSYVEPLPPTVKLHIAVAWFIVLLFPYSRLVHMFSIPIQYLWRLPQQVIWTNARRIQHLAPVVRTAQESRRLFLRGAVGLGSAGGLLTLGVMDKLVRFFSGPNMTPDEQAALLKKRLQRLEMTAEERELELERMRNEYIFVANLKDLSPKDGKYFIDYQMRPALAYRDVSGMPLLISAKCTHLGCTVASTVDSNGRVLCPCHMSYFDLKTGAPQAGSPATKPLPLLGWALMDDAGKVLMSQGPEGKTEGEVPAGQLDALKVYIAKRYEEIA
;
A
#
# COMPACT_ATOMS: atom_id res chain seq x y z
N MET A 1 -2.44 32.08 -31.88
CA MET A 1 -2.06 30.65 -31.83
C MET A 1 -1.70 30.20 -30.41
N VAL A 2 -0.77 30.87 -29.72
CA VAL A 2 -0.35 30.52 -28.35
C VAL A 2 -1.51 30.51 -27.34
N THR A 3 -2.35 31.55 -27.31
CA THR A 3 -3.54 31.62 -26.44
C THR A 3 -4.51 30.45 -26.67
N ASN A 4 -4.86 30.18 -27.94
CA ASN A 4 -5.77 29.08 -28.28
C ASN A 4 -5.19 27.72 -27.87
N PHE A 5 -3.87 27.53 -27.95
CA PHE A 5 -3.26 26.31 -27.45
C PHE A 5 -3.44 26.17 -25.94
N PHE A 6 -3.04 27.17 -25.15
CA PHE A 6 -3.09 27.06 -23.68
C PHE A 6 -4.51 27.05 -23.08
N PHE A 7 -5.50 27.66 -23.75
CA PHE A 7 -6.86 27.83 -23.23
C PHE A 7 -7.93 27.05 -24.00
N ILE A 8 -7.56 26.29 -25.04
CA ILE A 8 -8.47 25.35 -25.72
C ILE A 8 -7.78 23.99 -25.89
N GLY A 9 -6.65 23.97 -26.59
CA GLY A 9 -5.93 22.72 -26.91
C GLY A 9 -5.46 21.95 -25.68
N LEU A 10 -4.66 22.58 -24.83
CA LEU A 10 -4.13 22.02 -23.59
C LEU A 10 -5.25 21.52 -22.65
N PRO A 11 -6.34 22.29 -22.38
CA PRO A 11 -7.48 21.78 -21.61
C PRO A 11 -8.06 20.48 -22.15
N TYR A 12 -8.31 20.37 -23.46
CA TYR A 12 -8.87 19.15 -24.03
C TYR A 12 -7.89 17.96 -23.96
N ILE A 13 -6.60 18.19 -24.19
CA ILE A 13 -5.57 17.16 -24.03
C ILE A 13 -5.50 16.72 -22.56
N ALA A 14 -5.53 17.66 -21.63
CA ALA A 14 -5.49 17.39 -20.19
C ALA A 14 -6.73 16.62 -19.71
N LEU A 15 -7.93 17.00 -20.15
CA LEU A 15 -9.17 16.28 -19.84
C LEU A 15 -9.19 14.88 -20.44
N PHE A 16 -8.79 14.74 -21.70
CA PHE A 16 -8.68 13.43 -22.35
C PHE A 16 -7.68 12.54 -21.60
N SER A 17 -6.50 13.07 -21.28
CA SER A 17 -5.48 12.37 -20.48
C SER A 17 -6.03 11.97 -19.12
N LEU A 18 -6.67 12.89 -18.39
CA LEU A 18 -7.26 12.64 -17.08
C LEU A 18 -8.23 11.45 -17.13
N VAL A 19 -9.15 11.42 -18.10
CA VAL A 19 -10.18 10.37 -18.20
C VAL A 19 -9.58 9.08 -18.76
N ALA A 20 -9.03 9.12 -19.98
CA ALA A 20 -8.54 7.92 -20.67
C ALA A 20 -7.32 7.32 -19.94
N GLY A 21 -6.38 8.14 -19.49
CA GLY A 21 -5.20 7.72 -18.76
C GLY A 21 -5.56 7.11 -17.40
N SER A 22 -6.52 7.69 -16.66
CA SER A 22 -6.94 7.11 -15.37
C SER A 22 -7.66 5.78 -15.56
N ILE A 23 -8.55 5.67 -16.56
CA ILE A 23 -9.23 4.41 -16.89
C ILE A 23 -8.22 3.35 -17.33
N TYR A 24 -7.28 3.71 -18.21
CA TYR A 24 -6.23 2.81 -18.67
C TYR A 24 -5.40 2.30 -17.50
N ARG A 25 -4.85 3.19 -16.68
CA ARG A 25 -4.04 2.82 -15.50
C ARG A 25 -4.81 1.96 -14.53
N TYR A 26 -6.07 2.30 -14.24
CA TYR A 26 -6.91 1.51 -13.35
C TYR A 26 -7.18 0.10 -13.90
N ARG A 27 -7.24 -0.09 -15.23
CA ARG A 27 -7.45 -1.41 -15.85
C ARG A 27 -6.16 -2.21 -16.02
N SER A 28 -5.07 -1.56 -16.41
CA SER A 28 -3.80 -2.22 -16.72
C SER A 28 -3.00 -2.57 -15.47
N ASP A 29 -2.96 -1.67 -14.48
CA ASP A 29 -2.18 -1.83 -13.25
C ASP A 29 -2.90 -1.23 -12.04
N ARG A 30 -3.82 -2.03 -11.48
CA ARG A 30 -4.58 -1.66 -10.28
C ARG A 30 -3.70 -1.41 -9.05
N PHE A 31 -2.54 -2.05 -8.95
CA PHE A 31 -1.66 -1.90 -7.78
C PHE A 31 -0.93 -0.56 -7.79
N SER A 32 -0.65 0.00 -8.97
CA SER A 32 -0.11 1.35 -9.10
C SER A 32 -1.08 2.44 -8.63
N TYR A 33 -2.39 2.14 -8.47
CA TYR A 33 -3.43 3.09 -8.12
C TYR A 33 -3.51 3.33 -6.60
N SER A 34 -2.47 3.95 -6.05
CA SER A 34 -2.29 4.13 -4.60
C SER A 34 -1.69 5.49 -4.26
N ALA A 35 -1.82 5.90 -3.00
CA ALA A 35 -1.17 7.10 -2.45
C ALA A 35 0.37 6.98 -2.41
N LEU A 36 0.93 5.76 -2.50
CA LEU A 36 2.38 5.50 -2.45
C LEU A 36 3.03 6.18 -1.23
N SER A 37 2.56 5.82 -0.04
CA SER A 37 3.01 6.46 1.21
C SER A 37 4.48 6.15 1.47
N SER A 38 5.27 7.19 1.80
CA SER A 38 6.65 7.06 2.28
C SER A 38 6.76 7.24 3.80
N GLN A 39 5.64 7.11 4.53
CA GLN A 39 5.58 7.28 5.98
C GLN A 39 6.42 6.25 6.73
N PHE A 40 6.47 5.02 6.23
CA PHE A 40 7.24 3.94 6.85
C PHE A 40 8.74 4.26 6.91
N LEU A 41 9.26 4.92 5.87
CA LEU A 41 10.68 5.26 5.74
C LEU A 41 11.06 6.49 6.58
N GLU A 42 10.15 7.44 6.73
CA GLU A 42 10.34 8.62 7.57
C GLU A 42 8.98 9.20 7.95
N SER A 43 8.65 9.20 9.25
CA SER A 43 7.34 9.60 9.75
C SER A 43 7.31 10.98 10.42
N LYS A 44 8.41 11.42 11.04
CA LYS A 44 8.45 12.62 11.89
C LYS A 44 8.24 13.89 11.06
N LYS A 45 9.01 14.09 9.98
CA LYS A 45 8.88 15.25 9.10
C LYS A 45 7.66 15.11 8.18
N LEU A 46 7.23 13.89 7.87
CA LEU A 46 6.04 13.66 7.04
C LEU A 46 4.78 14.28 7.66
N LEU A 47 4.56 14.15 8.98
CA LEU A 47 3.36 14.69 9.62
C LEU A 47 3.25 16.20 9.41
N TRP A 48 4.32 16.93 9.69
CA TRP A 48 4.41 18.38 9.55
C TRP A 48 4.35 18.88 8.11
N GLY A 49 4.67 18.03 7.12
CA GLY A 49 4.48 18.36 5.71
C GLY A 49 3.07 18.00 5.22
N SER A 50 2.66 16.76 5.47
CA SER A 50 1.45 16.15 4.91
C SER A 50 0.18 16.76 5.46
N LEU A 51 0.09 17.02 6.78
CA LEU A 51 -1.12 17.57 7.39
C LEU A 51 -1.44 18.98 6.87
N PRO A 52 -0.55 19.98 6.98
CA PRO A 52 -0.86 21.32 6.49
C PRO A 52 -1.00 21.37 4.96
N TRP A 53 -0.27 20.53 4.21
CA TRP A 53 -0.48 20.38 2.76
C TRP A 53 -1.91 19.94 2.45
N HIS A 54 -2.35 18.80 2.99
CA HIS A 54 -3.67 18.24 2.66
C HIS A 54 -4.81 19.08 3.22
N ALA A 55 -4.70 19.61 4.44
CA ALA A 55 -5.70 20.51 5.00
C ALA A 55 -5.84 21.78 4.15
N GLY A 56 -4.71 22.40 3.79
CA GLY A 56 -4.69 23.61 2.96
C GLY A 56 -5.26 23.37 1.57
N ILE A 57 -4.78 22.36 0.85
CA ILE A 57 -5.24 22.08 -0.51
C ILE A 57 -6.71 21.68 -0.57
N LEU A 58 -7.23 20.94 0.43
CA LEU A 58 -8.66 20.57 0.45
C LEU A 58 -9.55 21.81 0.61
N ILE A 59 -9.20 22.73 1.51
CA ILE A 59 -9.94 23.98 1.69
C ILE A 59 -9.88 24.84 0.41
N VAL A 60 -8.69 25.00 -0.18
CA VAL A 60 -8.52 25.76 -1.43
C VAL A 60 -9.32 25.12 -2.57
N LEU A 61 -9.25 23.79 -2.74
CA LEU A 61 -10.00 23.07 -3.77
C LEU A 61 -11.51 23.20 -3.59
N ILE A 62 -12.03 23.11 -2.36
CA ILE A 62 -13.45 23.35 -2.08
C ILE A 62 -13.84 24.77 -2.48
N GLY A 63 -13.01 25.76 -2.14
CA GLY A 63 -13.22 27.17 -2.54
C GLY A 63 -13.22 27.40 -4.05
N HIS A 64 -12.55 26.54 -4.83
CA HIS A 64 -12.61 26.55 -6.30
C HIS A 64 -13.77 25.72 -6.86
N LEU A 65 -14.12 24.61 -6.21
CA LEU A 65 -15.09 23.65 -6.70
C LEU A 65 -16.54 24.15 -6.53
N ILE A 66 -16.86 24.81 -5.41
CA ILE A 66 -18.21 25.32 -5.16
C ILE A 66 -18.65 26.38 -6.20
N PRO A 67 -17.88 27.45 -6.49
CA PRO A 67 -18.26 28.43 -7.52
C PRO A 67 -18.37 27.80 -8.92
N PHE A 68 -17.63 26.74 -9.19
CA PHE A 68 -17.72 26.00 -10.45
C PHE A 68 -18.99 25.15 -10.55
N LEU A 69 -19.33 24.36 -9.51
CA LEU A 69 -20.48 23.45 -9.51
C LEU A 69 -21.82 24.15 -9.28
N LEU A 70 -21.84 25.16 -8.42
CA LEU A 70 -23.05 25.84 -7.94
C LEU A 70 -22.91 27.38 -8.10
N PRO A 71 -22.73 27.91 -9.32
CA PRO A 71 -22.42 29.32 -9.55
C PRO A 71 -23.47 30.28 -8.99
N GLY A 72 -24.76 29.98 -9.15
CA GLY A 72 -25.84 30.84 -8.64
C GLY A 72 -25.92 30.89 -7.12
N LEU A 73 -25.68 29.77 -6.45
CA LEU A 73 -25.60 29.71 -4.98
C LEU A 73 -24.39 30.49 -4.47
N TRP A 74 -23.23 30.30 -5.10
CA TRP A 74 -22.02 31.02 -4.74
C TRP A 74 -22.17 32.52 -4.93
N GLN A 75 -22.73 32.95 -6.07
CA GLN A 75 -23.01 34.37 -6.34
C GLN A 75 -23.87 34.99 -5.25
N SER A 76 -24.89 34.27 -4.80
CA SER A 76 -25.79 34.71 -3.72
C SER A 76 -25.05 34.93 -2.39
N PHE A 77 -24.11 34.04 -2.03
CA PHE A 77 -23.29 34.24 -0.84
C PHE A 77 -22.28 35.38 -0.99
N THR A 78 -21.62 35.48 -2.15
CA THR A 78 -20.62 36.52 -2.41
C THR A 78 -21.22 37.92 -2.57
N ALA A 79 -22.54 38.05 -2.70
CA ALA A 79 -23.22 39.34 -2.57
C ALA A 79 -23.08 39.95 -1.16
N HIS A 80 -22.81 39.12 -0.15
CA HIS A 80 -22.55 39.56 1.21
C HIS A 80 -21.06 39.78 1.44
N PHE A 81 -20.64 41.04 1.63
CA PHE A 81 -19.23 41.39 1.79
C PHE A 81 -18.53 40.67 2.95
N GLY A 82 -19.24 40.41 4.06
CA GLY A 82 -18.69 39.63 5.18
C GLY A 82 -18.33 38.18 4.80
N PHE A 83 -19.14 37.55 3.94
CA PHE A 83 -18.84 36.22 3.42
C PHE A 83 -17.60 36.24 2.51
N VAL A 84 -17.52 37.23 1.62
CA VAL A 84 -16.35 37.42 0.74
C VAL A 84 -15.08 37.56 1.58
N ILE A 85 -15.06 38.44 2.59
CA ILE A 85 -13.90 38.59 3.48
C ILE A 85 -13.54 37.25 4.14
N ALA A 86 -14.52 36.54 4.68
CA ALA A 86 -14.28 35.26 5.35
C ALA A 86 -13.64 34.24 4.39
N VAL A 87 -14.19 34.08 3.18
CA VAL A 87 -13.66 33.14 2.17
C VAL A 87 -12.27 33.53 1.70
N GLU A 88 -12.00 34.81 1.47
CA GLU A 88 -10.68 35.28 1.04
C GLU A 88 -9.63 35.04 2.13
N ILE A 89 -9.94 35.35 3.40
CA ILE A 89 -9.03 35.09 4.53
C ILE A 89 -8.78 33.59 4.68
N ILE A 90 -9.85 32.78 4.70
CA ILE A 90 -9.73 31.31 4.82
C ILE A 90 -8.91 30.75 3.66
N GLY A 91 -9.16 31.22 2.44
CA GLY A 91 -8.44 30.80 1.23
C GLY A 91 -6.96 31.13 1.28
N VAL A 92 -6.59 32.36 1.68
CA VAL A 92 -5.19 32.79 1.82
C VAL A 92 -4.49 32.00 2.94
N VAL A 93 -5.11 31.85 4.11
CA VAL A 93 -4.55 31.04 5.21
C VAL A 93 -4.32 29.60 4.77
N ALA A 94 -5.31 28.99 4.10
CA ALA A 94 -5.20 27.64 3.57
C ALA A 94 -4.10 27.51 2.49
N ALA A 95 -3.93 28.51 1.63
CA ALA A 95 -2.86 28.54 0.64
C ALA A 95 -1.47 28.62 1.27
N PHE A 96 -1.29 29.43 2.33
CA PHE A 96 -0.04 29.47 3.08
C PHE A 96 0.24 28.15 3.82
N MET A 97 -0.77 27.55 4.45
CA MET A 97 -0.65 26.21 5.04
C MET A 97 -0.21 25.17 3.99
N ALA A 98 -0.85 25.20 2.82
CA ALA A 98 -0.51 24.32 1.71
C ALA A 98 0.94 24.52 1.26
N LEU A 99 1.38 25.78 1.09
CA LEU A 99 2.74 26.12 0.68
C LEU A 99 3.79 25.63 1.69
N VAL A 100 3.58 25.88 2.98
CA VAL A 100 4.49 25.42 4.04
C VAL A 100 4.57 23.89 4.03
N GLY A 101 3.43 23.21 3.93
CA GLY A 101 3.38 21.75 3.82
C GLY A 101 4.16 21.22 2.61
N LEU A 102 3.96 21.81 1.43
CA LEU A 102 4.69 21.44 0.20
C LEU A 102 6.20 21.65 0.33
N VAL A 103 6.63 22.79 0.88
CA VAL A 103 8.07 23.08 1.08
C VAL A 103 8.69 22.06 2.04
N VAL A 104 8.02 21.74 3.16
CA VAL A 104 8.48 20.69 4.08
C VAL A 104 8.56 19.34 3.38
N LEU A 105 7.57 18.97 2.56
CA LEU A 105 7.58 17.72 1.79
C LEU A 105 8.68 17.68 0.73
N LEU A 106 8.99 18.80 0.08
CA LEU A 106 10.07 18.94 -0.90
C LEU A 106 11.42 18.78 -0.22
N VAL A 107 11.68 19.57 0.83
CA VAL A 107 12.91 19.48 1.62
C VAL A 107 13.11 18.07 2.18
N ARG A 108 12.05 17.45 2.71
CA ARG A 108 12.09 16.06 3.18
C ARG A 108 12.54 15.09 2.08
N ARG A 109 12.00 15.25 0.87
CA ARG A 109 12.29 14.39 -0.28
C ARG A 109 13.69 14.62 -0.86
N LEU A 110 14.21 15.84 -0.76
CA LEU A 110 15.54 16.21 -1.23
C LEU A 110 16.66 15.91 -0.23
N ILE A 111 16.37 15.75 1.07
CA ILE A 111 17.41 15.56 2.10
C ILE A 111 17.44 14.14 2.67
N SER A 112 16.28 13.48 2.83
CA SER A 112 16.24 12.16 3.47
C SER A 112 16.68 11.05 2.52
N ARG A 113 17.83 10.43 2.79
CA ARG A 113 18.37 9.30 1.99
C ARG A 113 17.35 8.16 1.82
N HIS A 114 16.59 7.84 2.88
CA HIS A 114 15.55 6.81 2.83
C HIS A 114 14.38 7.18 1.92
N VAL A 115 14.01 8.46 1.84
CA VAL A 115 12.89 8.90 0.97
C VAL A 115 13.35 9.03 -0.47
N GLN A 116 14.61 9.42 -0.69
CA GLN A 116 15.20 9.51 -2.03
C GLN A 116 15.22 8.17 -2.75
N SER A 117 15.47 7.05 -2.06
CA SER A 117 15.52 5.71 -2.68
C SER A 117 14.21 5.26 -3.32
N VAL A 118 13.08 5.86 -2.92
CA VAL A 118 11.73 5.57 -3.46
C VAL A 118 11.12 6.77 -4.17
N THR A 119 11.89 7.83 -4.42
CA THR A 119 11.41 9.04 -5.10
C THR A 119 11.56 8.90 -6.60
N THR A 120 10.47 9.15 -7.33
CA THR A 120 10.51 9.20 -8.80
C THR A 120 10.64 10.63 -9.31
N PRO A 121 11.16 10.85 -10.54
CA PRO A 121 11.22 12.19 -11.14
C PRO A 121 9.84 12.86 -11.26
N VAL A 122 8.79 12.07 -11.53
CA VAL A 122 7.41 12.56 -11.61
C VAL A 122 6.93 13.10 -10.27
N ASP A 123 7.35 12.52 -9.14
CA ASP A 123 7.02 13.05 -7.81
C ASP A 123 7.60 14.46 -7.61
N LEU A 124 8.83 14.69 -8.09
CA LEU A 124 9.48 16.00 -7.98
C LEU A 124 8.86 17.02 -8.92
N ILE A 125 8.54 16.63 -10.16
CA ILE A 125 7.85 17.49 -11.14
C ILE A 125 6.50 17.93 -10.59
N VAL A 126 5.67 16.98 -10.11
CA VAL A 126 4.35 17.30 -9.56
C VAL A 126 4.47 18.18 -8.32
N LEU A 127 5.42 17.90 -7.43
CA LEU A 127 5.64 18.71 -6.23
C LEU A 127 6.07 20.15 -6.58
N ALA A 128 6.96 20.31 -7.55
CA ALA A 128 7.38 21.62 -8.05
C ALA A 128 6.21 22.38 -8.72
N LEU A 129 5.39 21.69 -9.52
CA LEU A 129 4.20 22.27 -10.14
C LEU A 129 3.18 22.73 -9.09
N PHE A 130 2.94 21.97 -8.02
CA PHE A 130 2.05 22.41 -6.95
C PHE A 130 2.60 23.61 -6.18
N ILE A 131 3.92 23.65 -5.91
CA ILE A 131 4.54 24.83 -5.29
C ILE A 131 4.36 26.05 -6.19
N ALA A 132 4.65 25.93 -7.49
CA ALA A 132 4.43 27.01 -8.44
C ALA A 132 2.96 27.43 -8.50
N GLN A 133 2.02 26.48 -8.59
CA GLN A 133 0.57 26.73 -8.62
C GLN A 133 0.11 27.53 -7.40
N VAL A 134 0.54 27.12 -6.20
CA VAL A 134 0.18 27.79 -4.94
C VAL A 134 0.79 29.18 -4.86
N LEU A 135 2.06 29.35 -5.25
CA LEU A 135 2.72 30.67 -5.27
C LEU A 135 2.02 31.64 -6.24
N ILE A 136 1.71 31.18 -7.45
CA ILE A 136 0.97 31.98 -8.44
C ILE A 136 -0.45 32.29 -7.93
N GLY A 137 -1.09 31.35 -7.23
CA GLY A 137 -2.39 31.55 -6.59
C GLY A 137 -2.37 32.62 -5.50
N ILE A 138 -1.37 32.58 -4.61
CA ILE A 138 -1.18 33.60 -3.56
C ILE A 138 -0.90 34.96 -4.20
N GLN A 139 -0.05 35.03 -5.23
CA GLN A 139 0.22 36.26 -5.97
C GLN A 139 -1.06 36.82 -6.63
N THR A 140 -1.90 35.93 -7.18
CA THR A 140 -3.17 36.30 -7.78
C THR A 140 -4.14 36.85 -6.74
N ALA A 141 -4.27 36.20 -5.58
CA ALA A 141 -5.12 36.67 -4.48
C ALA A 141 -4.66 38.03 -3.93
N ALA A 142 -3.35 38.26 -3.86
CA ALA A 142 -2.77 39.52 -3.41
C ALA A 142 -2.96 40.67 -4.43
N GLY A 143 -2.71 40.40 -5.72
CA GLY A 143 -2.75 41.43 -6.77
C GLY A 143 -4.13 41.66 -7.40
N HIS A 144 -5.01 40.66 -7.37
CA HIS A 144 -6.33 40.68 -7.99
C HIS A 144 -7.38 40.19 -6.97
N ARG A 145 -7.55 41.01 -5.94
CA ARG A 145 -8.44 40.73 -4.80
C ARG A 145 -9.85 40.37 -5.24
N TRP A 146 -10.55 39.67 -4.36
CA TRP A 146 -11.96 39.32 -4.53
C TRP A 146 -12.22 38.32 -5.66
N GLY A 147 -11.29 37.37 -5.83
CA GLY A 147 -11.42 36.24 -6.75
C GLY A 147 -12.72 35.46 -6.58
N SER A 148 -13.17 35.33 -5.33
CA SER A 148 -14.44 34.71 -5.01
C SER A 148 -15.65 35.38 -5.70
N MET A 149 -15.64 36.69 -5.92
CA MET A 149 -16.73 37.42 -6.58
C MET A 149 -16.65 37.35 -8.10
N TRP A 150 -15.51 37.71 -8.70
CA TRP A 150 -15.41 37.86 -10.15
C TRP A 150 -15.29 36.52 -10.89
N SER A 151 -14.88 35.44 -10.22
CA SER A 151 -14.69 34.12 -10.85
C SER A 151 -15.96 33.54 -11.48
N VAL A 152 -17.14 33.84 -10.92
CA VAL A 152 -18.43 33.38 -11.45
C VAL A 152 -18.77 34.00 -12.81
N GLN A 153 -18.16 35.14 -13.15
CA GLN A 153 -18.41 35.87 -14.40
C GLN A 153 -17.34 35.59 -15.47
N THR A 154 -16.20 35.01 -15.10
CA THR A 154 -15.07 34.76 -16.00
C THR A 154 -14.63 33.30 -15.98
N THR A 155 -13.90 32.87 -14.96
CA THR A 155 -13.29 31.52 -14.89
C THR A 155 -14.34 30.41 -14.92
N THR A 156 -15.43 30.54 -14.16
CA THR A 156 -16.50 29.54 -14.14
C THR A 156 -17.14 29.32 -15.52
N PRO A 157 -17.67 30.36 -16.20
CA PRO A 157 -18.28 30.18 -17.51
C PRO A 157 -17.26 29.72 -18.56
N TYR A 158 -15.98 30.15 -18.48
CA TYR A 158 -14.91 29.59 -19.30
C TYR A 158 -14.77 28.06 -19.11
N LEU A 159 -14.68 27.57 -17.88
CA LEU A 159 -14.57 26.12 -17.62
C LEU A 159 -15.79 25.35 -18.12
N TRP A 160 -17.00 25.91 -17.97
CA TRP A 160 -18.22 25.32 -18.52
C TRP A 160 -18.25 25.33 -20.06
N SER A 161 -17.71 26.37 -20.70
CA SER A 161 -17.59 26.45 -22.17
C SER A 161 -16.75 25.29 -22.73
N LEU A 162 -15.69 24.88 -22.02
CA LEU A 162 -14.86 23.73 -22.38
C LEU A 162 -15.65 22.42 -22.27
N LEU A 163 -16.35 22.22 -21.15
CA LEU A 163 -17.13 20.99 -20.87
C LEU A 163 -18.36 20.83 -21.77
N THR A 164 -18.93 21.94 -22.22
CA THR A 164 -20.04 21.95 -23.19
C THR A 164 -19.57 21.90 -24.65
N PHE A 165 -18.25 21.74 -24.88
CA PHE A 165 -17.63 21.67 -26.20
C PHE A 165 -17.89 22.91 -27.08
N ARG A 166 -18.05 24.08 -26.44
CA ARG A 166 -18.21 25.39 -27.08
C ARG A 166 -17.21 26.36 -26.44
N PRO A 167 -15.90 26.17 -26.66
CA PRO A 167 -14.87 26.95 -25.98
C PRO A 167 -15.04 28.45 -26.29
N ASP A 168 -15.17 29.26 -25.25
CA ASP A 168 -15.32 30.71 -25.37
C ASP A 168 -14.18 31.41 -24.63
N LEU A 169 -13.29 32.04 -25.40
CA LEU A 169 -12.12 32.72 -24.87
C LEU A 169 -12.42 34.14 -24.37
N SER A 170 -13.59 34.69 -24.66
CA SER A 170 -13.98 36.04 -24.22
C SER A 170 -13.95 36.18 -22.69
N TYR A 171 -14.16 35.07 -21.97
CA TYR A 171 -14.08 35.00 -20.52
C TYR A 171 -12.65 35.03 -19.95
N VAL A 172 -11.64 34.65 -20.74
CA VAL A 172 -10.23 34.56 -20.31
C VAL A 172 -9.38 35.68 -20.88
N GLU A 173 -9.71 36.17 -22.07
CA GLU A 173 -8.99 37.25 -22.74
C GLU A 173 -8.77 38.51 -21.88
N PRO A 174 -9.75 39.02 -21.11
CA PRO A 174 -9.54 40.19 -20.25
C PRO A 174 -8.77 39.89 -18.96
N LEU A 175 -8.51 38.61 -18.65
CA LEU A 175 -7.88 38.25 -17.38
C LEU A 175 -6.40 38.69 -17.33
N PRO A 176 -5.92 39.11 -16.15
CA PRO A 176 -4.51 39.43 -15.94
C PRO A 176 -3.58 38.25 -16.27
N PRO A 177 -2.32 38.50 -16.67
CA PRO A 177 -1.35 37.45 -17.01
C PRO A 177 -1.11 36.43 -15.88
N THR A 178 -1.13 36.87 -14.62
CA THR A 178 -0.97 36.02 -13.43
C THR A 178 -2.11 35.00 -13.30
N VAL A 179 -3.35 35.43 -13.52
CA VAL A 179 -4.55 34.56 -13.51
C VAL A 179 -4.48 33.57 -14.68
N LYS A 180 -4.13 34.05 -15.88
CA LYS A 180 -3.92 33.22 -17.08
C LYS A 180 -2.86 32.13 -16.83
N LEU A 181 -1.75 32.51 -16.21
CA LEU A 181 -0.69 31.56 -15.83
C LEU A 181 -1.18 30.55 -14.79
N HIS A 182 -1.94 30.98 -13.79
CA HIS A 182 -2.55 30.08 -12.79
C HIS A 182 -3.45 29.02 -13.45
N ILE A 183 -4.27 29.42 -14.43
CA ILE A 183 -5.14 28.51 -15.19
C ILE A 183 -4.30 27.56 -16.05
N ALA A 184 -3.27 28.05 -16.75
CA ALA A 184 -2.42 27.22 -17.60
C ALA A 184 -1.65 26.15 -16.80
N VAL A 185 -1.05 26.53 -15.66
CA VAL A 185 -0.34 25.59 -14.77
C VAL A 185 -1.30 24.55 -14.16
N ALA A 186 -2.53 24.93 -13.83
CA ALA A 186 -3.56 23.99 -13.40
C ALA A 186 -3.83 22.90 -14.45
N TRP A 187 -3.89 23.26 -15.74
CA TRP A 187 -4.08 22.28 -16.81
C TRP A 187 -2.89 21.33 -16.98
N PHE A 188 -1.66 21.77 -16.74
CA PHE A 188 -0.50 20.87 -16.70
C PHE A 188 -0.58 19.87 -15.53
N ILE A 189 -1.08 20.29 -14.37
CA ILE A 189 -1.31 19.39 -13.23
C ILE A 189 -2.37 18.34 -13.59
N VAL A 190 -3.48 18.75 -14.23
CA VAL A 190 -4.54 17.85 -14.70
C VAL A 190 -4.00 16.87 -15.75
N LEU A 191 -3.15 17.32 -16.67
CA LEU A 191 -2.52 16.49 -17.69
C LEU A 191 -1.68 15.35 -17.10
N LEU A 192 -0.91 15.65 -16.04
CA LEU A 192 -0.03 14.71 -15.34
C LEU A 192 -0.74 13.84 -14.30
N PHE A 193 -2.02 14.11 -14.06
CA PHE A 193 -2.81 13.44 -13.03
C PHE A 193 -2.78 11.90 -13.13
N PRO A 194 -3.07 11.25 -14.28
CA PRO A 194 -3.12 9.79 -14.37
C PRO A 194 -1.74 9.13 -14.30
N TYR A 195 -0.66 9.87 -14.57
CA TYR A 195 0.72 9.34 -14.63
C TYR A 195 1.50 9.59 -13.34
N SER A 196 0.87 10.24 -12.36
CA SER A 196 1.50 10.58 -11.11
C SER A 196 0.76 9.95 -9.93
N ARG A 197 1.23 10.22 -8.73
CA ARG A 197 0.55 9.82 -7.51
C ARG A 197 -0.79 10.50 -7.29
N LEU A 198 -1.18 11.51 -8.09
CA LEU A 198 -2.43 12.25 -7.91
C LEU A 198 -3.70 11.39 -8.03
N VAL A 199 -3.61 10.24 -8.69
CA VAL A 199 -4.68 9.23 -8.77
C VAL A 199 -5.27 8.85 -7.41
N HIS A 200 -4.52 8.99 -6.31
CA HIS A 200 -5.01 8.72 -4.96
C HIS A 200 -6.21 9.60 -4.55
N MET A 201 -6.37 10.78 -5.15
CA MET A 201 -7.51 11.66 -4.90
C MET A 201 -8.84 11.03 -5.36
N PHE A 202 -8.83 10.13 -6.35
CA PHE A 202 -10.04 9.38 -6.74
C PHE A 202 -10.40 8.26 -5.75
N SER A 203 -9.48 7.91 -4.84
CA SER A 203 -9.66 6.87 -3.84
C SER A 203 -10.01 7.42 -2.45
N ILE A 204 -10.62 8.62 -2.37
CA ILE A 204 -11.11 9.15 -1.09
C ILE A 204 -12.15 8.17 -0.52
N PRO A 205 -11.93 7.62 0.69
CA PRO A 205 -12.72 6.50 1.19
C PRO A 205 -14.06 6.98 1.78
N ILE A 206 -14.88 7.70 1.02
CA ILE A 206 -16.20 8.22 1.46
C ILE A 206 -17.10 7.07 1.91
N GLN A 207 -17.04 5.93 1.22
CA GLN A 207 -17.79 4.72 1.57
C GLN A 207 -17.46 4.19 2.97
N TYR A 208 -16.26 4.45 3.49
CA TYR A 208 -15.84 3.99 4.81
C TYR A 208 -16.70 4.57 5.94
N LEU A 209 -17.27 5.77 5.75
CA LEU A 209 -18.15 6.42 6.73
C LEU A 209 -19.42 5.62 7.04
N TRP A 210 -19.87 4.77 6.11
CA TRP A 210 -21.05 3.89 6.27
C TRP A 210 -20.74 2.41 6.06
N ARG A 211 -19.46 2.05 5.91
CA ARG A 211 -19.01 0.66 5.73
C ARG A 211 -19.07 -0.05 7.06
N LEU A 212 -19.69 -1.23 7.10
CA LEU A 212 -19.64 -2.10 8.27
C LEU A 212 -18.18 -2.46 8.61
N PRO A 213 -17.79 -2.45 9.90
CA PRO A 213 -16.40 -2.74 10.31
C PRO A 213 -15.90 -4.10 9.81
N GLN A 214 -16.79 -5.09 9.80
CA GLN A 214 -16.49 -6.42 9.28
C GLN A 214 -16.99 -6.54 7.84
N GLN A 215 -16.06 -6.76 6.91
CA GLN A 215 -16.40 -7.21 5.57
C GLN A 215 -16.10 -8.69 5.44
N VAL A 216 -17.17 -9.47 5.28
CA VAL A 216 -17.08 -10.91 5.03
C VAL A 216 -17.23 -11.13 3.54
N ILE A 217 -16.14 -11.54 2.88
CA ILE A 217 -16.16 -11.96 1.49
C ILE A 217 -16.47 -13.46 1.48
N TRP A 218 -17.73 -13.80 1.26
CA TRP A 218 -18.16 -15.19 1.13
C TRP A 218 -17.83 -15.70 -0.28
N THR A 219 -16.75 -16.46 -0.45
CA THR A 219 -16.44 -17.16 -1.70
C THR A 219 -17.31 -18.41 -1.80
N ASN A 220 -18.52 -18.27 -2.34
CA ASN A 220 -19.48 -19.38 -2.44
C ASN A 220 -19.95 -19.57 -3.90
N ALA A 221 -19.49 -20.64 -4.55
CA ALA A 221 -19.71 -20.92 -5.98
C ALA A 221 -21.20 -21.08 -6.36
N ARG A 222 -22.10 -21.35 -5.41
CA ARG A 222 -23.54 -21.58 -5.66
C ARG A 222 -24.37 -20.30 -5.83
N ARG A 223 -23.80 -19.12 -5.59
CA ARG A 223 -24.56 -17.84 -5.54
C ARG A 223 -24.79 -17.17 -6.92
N ILE A 224 -24.38 -17.78 -8.03
CA ILE A 224 -24.61 -17.23 -9.39
C ILE A 224 -26.05 -17.50 -9.90
N GLN A 225 -26.78 -18.47 -9.32
CA GLN A 225 -28.05 -18.96 -9.92
C GLN A 225 -29.35 -18.42 -9.30
N HIS A 226 -29.33 -17.69 -8.18
CA HIS A 226 -30.56 -17.27 -7.49
C HIS A 226 -30.56 -15.79 -7.13
N LEU A 227 -30.91 -14.93 -8.09
CA LEU A 227 -31.34 -13.56 -7.82
C LEU A 227 -32.70 -13.34 -8.48
N ALA A 228 -33.77 -13.71 -7.77
CA ALA A 228 -35.11 -13.21 -8.06
C ALA A 228 -35.37 -11.98 -7.17
N PRO A 229 -35.90 -10.87 -7.71
CA PRO A 229 -36.09 -9.64 -6.95
C PRO A 229 -37.36 -9.72 -6.10
N VAL A 230 -37.24 -9.38 -4.81
CA VAL A 230 -38.40 -9.21 -3.92
C VAL A 230 -38.86 -7.75 -4.00
N VAL A 231 -40.06 -7.55 -4.55
CA VAL A 231 -40.73 -6.24 -4.59
C VAL A 231 -41.36 -5.96 -3.22
N ARG A 232 -41.05 -4.80 -2.61
CA ARG A 232 -41.71 -4.30 -1.39
C ARG A 232 -42.54 -3.06 -1.70
N THR A 233 -43.78 -3.03 -1.19
CA THR A 233 -44.81 -2.02 -1.48
C THR A 233 -44.56 -0.67 -0.80
N ALA A 234 -44.87 0.42 -1.50
CA ALA A 234 -44.45 1.80 -1.22
C ALA A 234 -44.98 2.44 0.09
N GLN A 235 -45.98 1.87 0.77
CA GLN A 235 -46.68 2.55 1.88
C GLN A 235 -45.99 2.44 3.24
N GLU A 236 -45.15 1.42 3.48
CA GLU A 236 -44.31 1.31 4.69
C GLU A 236 -43.11 2.28 4.68
N SER A 237 -42.69 2.72 3.49
CA SER A 237 -41.46 3.50 3.28
C SER A 237 -41.47 4.88 3.95
N ARG A 238 -42.60 5.59 3.97
CA ARG A 238 -42.70 6.96 4.52
C ARG A 238 -42.62 7.00 6.05
N ARG A 239 -43.20 6.01 6.73
CA ARG A 239 -43.21 5.93 8.20
C ARG A 239 -41.84 5.53 8.75
N LEU A 240 -41.14 4.65 8.03
CA LEU A 240 -39.75 4.29 8.27
C LEU A 240 -38.79 5.44 7.95
N PHE A 241 -39.04 6.22 6.90
CA PHE A 241 -38.24 7.40 6.55
C PHE A 241 -38.29 8.49 7.63
N LEU A 242 -39.48 8.81 8.16
CA LEU A 242 -39.61 9.82 9.23
C LEU A 242 -38.98 9.37 10.56
N ARG A 243 -39.16 8.11 10.95
CA ARG A 243 -38.46 7.53 12.12
C ARG A 243 -36.95 7.46 11.90
N GLY A 244 -36.52 7.16 10.67
CA GLY A 244 -35.12 7.17 10.26
C GLY A 244 -34.50 8.57 10.28
N ALA A 245 -35.23 9.62 9.86
CA ALA A 245 -34.76 10.99 9.87
C ALA A 245 -34.57 11.55 11.30
N VAL A 246 -35.52 11.28 12.21
CA VAL A 246 -35.41 11.65 13.63
C VAL A 246 -34.29 10.86 14.33
N GLY A 247 -34.16 9.57 14.01
CA GLY A 247 -33.05 8.73 14.48
C GLY A 247 -31.69 9.17 13.94
N LEU A 248 -31.60 9.62 12.68
CA LEU A 248 -30.37 10.12 12.06
C LEU A 248 -29.95 11.48 12.61
N GLY A 249 -30.89 12.37 12.95
CA GLY A 249 -30.56 13.66 13.57
C GLY A 249 -29.99 13.50 14.98
N SER A 250 -30.59 12.62 15.79
CA SER A 250 -30.14 12.33 17.16
C SER A 250 -28.88 11.46 17.20
N ALA A 251 -28.78 10.44 16.35
CA ALA A 251 -27.56 9.64 16.20
C ALA A 251 -26.42 10.44 15.55
N GLY A 252 -26.71 11.33 14.61
CA GLY A 252 -25.72 12.17 13.94
C GLY A 252 -24.99 13.12 14.90
N GLY A 253 -25.71 13.73 15.85
CA GLY A 253 -25.11 14.58 16.88
C GLY A 253 -24.26 13.84 17.91
N LEU A 254 -24.61 12.59 18.24
CA LEU A 254 -23.82 11.73 19.13
C LEU A 254 -22.62 11.09 18.39
N LEU A 255 -22.79 10.78 17.11
CA LEU A 255 -21.73 10.26 16.25
C LEU A 255 -20.67 11.31 15.96
N THR A 256 -21.01 12.60 15.78
CA THR A 256 -19.99 13.65 15.61
C THR A 256 -19.09 13.77 16.84
N LEU A 257 -19.63 13.65 18.05
CA LEU A 257 -18.84 13.64 19.29
C LEU A 257 -17.99 12.36 19.43
N GLY A 258 -18.58 11.18 19.19
CA GLY A 258 -17.87 9.90 19.32
C GLY A 258 -16.82 9.66 18.22
N VAL A 259 -17.07 10.12 16.99
CA VAL A 259 -16.10 10.07 15.90
C VAL A 259 -14.97 11.06 16.15
N MET A 260 -15.25 12.24 16.71
CA MET A 260 -14.20 13.20 17.09
C MET A 260 -13.30 12.64 18.20
N ASP A 261 -13.84 12.02 19.26
CA ASP A 261 -13.04 11.38 20.31
C ASP A 261 -12.16 10.25 19.74
N LYS A 262 -12.69 9.41 18.86
CA LYS A 262 -11.90 8.37 18.18
C LYS A 262 -10.84 8.94 17.24
N LEU A 263 -11.14 10.02 16.52
CA LEU A 263 -10.20 10.70 15.64
C LEU A 263 -9.05 11.30 16.46
N VAL A 264 -9.36 11.99 17.56
CA VAL A 264 -8.37 12.56 18.48
C VAL A 264 -7.51 11.46 19.09
N ARG A 265 -8.10 10.38 19.62
CA ARG A 265 -7.33 9.24 20.18
C ARG A 265 -6.48 8.49 19.15
N PHE A 266 -6.91 8.46 17.89
CA PHE A 266 -6.11 7.90 16.81
C PHE A 266 -4.83 8.71 16.57
N PHE A 267 -4.88 10.04 16.68
CA PHE A 267 -3.71 10.92 16.52
C PHE A 267 -2.90 11.10 17.81
N SER A 268 -3.53 11.13 18.97
CA SER A 268 -2.90 11.32 20.28
C SER A 268 -2.38 10.02 20.91
N GLY A 269 -2.77 8.86 20.37
CA GLY A 269 -2.53 7.56 20.97
C GLY A 269 -3.51 7.27 22.13
N PRO A 270 -3.60 6.01 22.58
CA PRO A 270 -4.42 5.66 23.73
C PRO A 270 -3.81 6.23 25.02
N ASN A 271 -4.65 6.77 25.91
CA ASN A 271 -4.25 7.14 27.26
C ASN A 271 -3.96 5.87 28.05
N MET A 272 -2.69 5.46 28.10
CA MET A 272 -2.24 4.27 28.82
C MET A 272 -1.82 4.63 30.23
N THR A 273 -2.20 3.80 31.21
CA THR A 273 -1.63 3.87 32.55
C THR A 273 -0.13 3.55 32.52
N PRO A 274 0.67 3.96 33.51
CA PRO A 274 2.09 3.60 33.59
C PRO A 274 2.33 2.08 33.49
N ASP A 275 1.45 1.26 34.06
CA ASP A 275 1.54 -0.21 34.00
C ASP A 275 1.31 -0.75 32.58
N GLU A 276 0.34 -0.20 31.85
CA GLU A 276 0.08 -0.57 30.45
C GLU A 276 1.23 -0.16 29.53
N GLN A 277 1.85 0.99 29.78
CA GLN A 277 3.04 1.43 29.05
C GLN A 277 4.22 0.49 29.30
N ALA A 278 4.46 0.10 30.55
CA ALA A 278 5.50 -0.86 30.91
C ALA A 278 5.27 -2.23 30.25
N ALA A 279 4.02 -2.73 30.25
CA ALA A 279 3.67 -3.99 29.58
C ALA A 279 3.88 -3.92 28.06
N LEU A 280 3.55 -2.79 27.43
CA LEU A 280 3.79 -2.57 26.00
C LEU A 280 5.28 -2.51 25.69
N LEU A 281 6.09 -1.84 26.53
CA LEU A 281 7.54 -1.79 26.37
C LEU A 281 8.16 -3.20 26.47
N LYS A 282 7.69 -4.04 27.40
CA LYS A 282 8.13 -5.44 27.49
C LYS A 282 7.83 -6.24 26.21
N LYS A 283 6.63 -6.08 25.64
CA LYS A 283 6.28 -6.71 24.35
C LYS A 283 7.13 -6.18 23.19
N ARG A 284 7.45 -4.87 23.19
CA ARG A 284 8.34 -4.27 22.18
C ARG A 284 9.76 -4.80 22.31
N LEU A 285 10.27 -4.91 23.53
CA LEU A 285 11.58 -5.48 23.81
C LEU A 285 11.67 -6.93 23.30
N GLN A 286 10.69 -7.76 23.64
CA GLN A 286 10.63 -9.14 23.15
C GLN A 286 10.62 -9.21 21.61
N ARG A 287 9.91 -8.30 20.93
CA ARG A 287 9.94 -8.23 19.46
C ARG A 287 11.32 -7.83 18.93
N LEU A 288 11.99 -6.88 19.59
CA LEU A 288 13.33 -6.44 19.21
C LEU A 288 14.36 -7.55 19.43
N GLU A 289 14.26 -8.30 20.53
CA GLU A 289 15.10 -9.47 20.80
C GLU A 289 14.93 -10.54 19.71
N MET A 290 13.69 -10.90 19.36
CA MET A 290 13.43 -11.84 18.24
C MET A 290 13.98 -11.32 16.90
N THR A 291 13.89 -10.00 16.66
CA THR A 291 14.45 -9.39 15.43
C THR A 291 15.98 -9.43 15.44
N ALA A 292 16.60 -9.25 16.61
CA ALA A 292 18.05 -9.34 16.76
C ALA A 292 18.54 -10.77 16.54
N GLU A 293 17.85 -11.76 17.11
CA GLU A 293 18.12 -13.19 16.91
C GLU A 293 18.01 -13.59 15.44
N GLU A 294 16.97 -13.12 14.74
CA GLU A 294 16.82 -13.34 13.29
C GLU A 294 18.01 -12.77 12.50
N ARG A 295 18.50 -11.57 12.86
CA ARG A 295 19.68 -10.97 12.21
C ARG A 295 20.98 -11.69 12.53
N GLU A 296 21.14 -12.22 13.75
CA GLU A 296 22.29 -13.05 14.08
C GLU A 296 22.32 -14.33 13.24
N LEU A 297 21.17 -14.97 13.07
CA LEU A 297 20.99 -16.13 12.19
C LEU A 297 21.31 -15.82 10.72
N GLU A 298 20.89 -14.66 10.21
CA GLU A 298 21.28 -14.21 8.85
C GLU A 298 22.79 -13.99 8.75
N LEU A 299 23.41 -13.35 9.74
CA LEU A 299 24.86 -13.09 9.75
C LEU A 299 25.66 -14.39 9.80
N GLU A 300 25.21 -15.39 10.57
CA GLU A 300 25.79 -16.72 10.62
C GLU A 300 25.79 -17.36 9.22
N ARG A 301 24.65 -17.31 8.52
CA ARG A 301 24.49 -17.82 7.14
C ARG A 301 25.35 -17.07 6.14
N MET A 302 25.57 -15.77 6.33
CA MET A 302 26.45 -15.02 5.45
C MET A 302 27.93 -15.41 5.63
N ARG A 303 28.35 -15.69 6.87
CA ARG A 303 29.76 -15.91 7.25
C ARG A 303 30.23 -17.36 7.06
N ASN A 304 29.34 -18.33 7.25
CA ASN A 304 29.72 -19.74 7.31
C ASN A 304 29.36 -20.49 6.03
N GLU A 305 30.33 -21.21 5.46
CA GLU A 305 30.12 -22.06 4.26
C GLU A 305 29.32 -23.33 4.56
N TYR A 306 29.28 -23.74 5.83
CA TYR A 306 28.48 -24.87 6.31
C TYR A 306 27.70 -24.49 7.56
N ILE A 307 26.41 -24.83 7.61
CA ILE A 307 25.55 -24.62 8.79
C ILE A 307 25.10 -25.98 9.33
N PHE A 308 25.28 -26.18 10.63
CA PHE A 308 24.91 -27.41 11.32
C PHE A 308 23.38 -27.59 11.38
N VAL A 309 22.90 -28.77 11.03
CA VAL A 309 21.48 -29.12 11.07
C VAL A 309 21.17 -30.06 12.24
N ALA A 310 21.83 -31.22 12.29
CA ALA A 310 21.61 -32.25 13.30
C ALA A 310 22.76 -33.28 13.30
N ASN A 311 22.87 -34.07 14.36
CA ASN A 311 23.63 -35.31 14.28
C ASN A 311 22.81 -36.33 13.48
N LEU A 312 23.45 -37.14 12.64
CA LEU A 312 22.74 -38.09 11.77
C LEU A 312 21.92 -39.11 12.57
N LYS A 313 22.42 -39.51 13.75
CA LYS A 313 21.72 -40.41 14.68
C LYS A 313 20.41 -39.84 15.24
N ASP A 314 20.28 -38.52 15.30
CA ASP A 314 19.10 -37.85 15.89
C ASP A 314 17.97 -37.71 14.86
N LEU A 315 18.24 -37.99 13.58
CA LEU A 315 17.25 -37.90 12.51
C LEU A 315 16.44 -39.20 12.39
N SER A 316 15.12 -39.04 12.28
CA SER A 316 14.16 -40.14 12.13
C SER A 316 13.68 -40.25 10.67
N PRO A 317 13.30 -41.45 10.21
CA PRO A 317 12.61 -41.62 8.93
C PRO A 317 11.16 -41.13 8.95
N LYS A 318 10.54 -40.97 10.13
CA LYS A 318 9.12 -40.59 10.26
C LYS A 318 8.91 -39.18 10.78
N ASP A 319 9.81 -38.72 11.65
CA ASP A 319 9.70 -37.43 12.33
C ASP A 319 10.83 -36.50 11.86
N GLY A 320 10.46 -35.52 11.03
CA GLY A 320 11.41 -34.57 10.49
C GLY A 320 11.80 -33.50 11.49
N LYS A 321 13.07 -33.14 11.52
CA LYS A 321 13.56 -32.01 12.32
C LYS A 321 13.49 -30.72 11.51
N TYR A 322 12.82 -29.69 12.04
CA TYR A 322 12.83 -28.37 11.41
C TYR A 322 14.20 -27.70 11.57
N PHE A 323 14.63 -27.06 10.50
CA PHE A 323 15.75 -26.13 10.49
C PHE A 323 15.46 -24.98 9.51
N ILE A 324 16.36 -24.01 9.45
CA ILE A 324 16.23 -22.84 8.58
C ILE A 324 17.39 -22.87 7.56
N ASP A 325 17.09 -22.79 6.26
CA ASP A 325 18.09 -22.79 5.17
C ASP A 325 18.84 -21.44 5.04
N TYR A 326 19.78 -21.29 4.09
CA TYR A 326 20.51 -20.01 3.95
C TYR A 326 19.62 -18.86 3.48
N GLN A 327 18.51 -19.17 2.80
CA GLN A 327 17.51 -18.18 2.37
C GLN A 327 16.47 -17.84 3.46
N MET A 328 16.72 -18.22 4.71
CA MET A 328 15.83 -17.99 5.87
C MET A 328 14.44 -18.64 5.71
N ARG A 329 14.35 -19.76 4.98
CA ARG A 329 13.12 -20.52 4.78
C ARG A 329 13.13 -21.77 5.65
N PRO A 330 11.96 -22.22 6.13
CA PRO A 330 11.88 -23.45 6.89
C PRO A 330 12.14 -24.66 6.00
N ALA A 331 12.90 -25.60 6.53
CA ALA A 331 13.28 -26.85 5.91
C ALA A 331 13.16 -28.01 6.92
N LEU A 332 13.13 -29.23 6.40
CA LEU A 332 12.97 -30.45 7.18
C LEU A 332 14.12 -31.42 6.88
N ALA A 333 14.66 -32.00 7.94
CA ALA A 333 15.71 -33.00 7.88
C ALA A 333 15.18 -34.37 8.34
N TYR A 334 15.41 -35.39 7.52
CA TYR A 334 15.05 -36.78 7.78
C TYR A 334 16.26 -37.69 7.62
N ARG A 335 16.13 -38.92 8.11
CA ARG A 335 17.03 -40.03 7.80
C ARG A 335 16.30 -41.03 6.91
N ASP A 336 16.75 -41.21 5.67
CA ASP A 336 16.17 -42.20 4.76
C ASP A 336 16.43 -43.63 5.26
N VAL A 337 15.70 -44.61 4.69
CA VAL A 337 15.89 -46.04 4.98
C VAL A 337 17.30 -46.54 4.66
N SER A 338 18.00 -45.88 3.75
CA SER A 338 19.43 -46.11 3.44
C SER A 338 20.38 -45.65 4.55
N GLY A 339 19.86 -44.98 5.59
CA GLY A 339 20.63 -44.38 6.68
C GLY A 339 21.18 -43.00 6.37
N MET A 340 20.97 -42.49 5.15
CA MET A 340 21.49 -41.21 4.65
C MET A 340 20.56 -40.03 4.99
N PRO A 341 21.10 -38.80 5.09
CA PRO A 341 20.28 -37.61 5.26
C PRO A 341 19.37 -37.37 4.05
N LEU A 342 18.16 -36.87 4.31
CA LEU A 342 17.25 -36.37 3.28
C LEU A 342 16.73 -35.02 3.76
N LEU A 343 17.12 -33.95 3.05
CA LEU A 343 16.72 -32.58 3.37
C LEU A 343 15.75 -32.08 2.31
N ILE A 344 14.65 -31.49 2.74
CA ILE A 344 13.60 -30.97 1.86
C ILE A 344 13.06 -29.64 2.39
N SER A 345 12.66 -28.74 1.50
CA SER A 345 12.01 -27.50 1.91
C SER A 345 10.70 -27.78 2.63
N ALA A 346 10.47 -27.11 3.75
CA ALA A 346 9.21 -27.17 4.47
C ALA A 346 8.18 -26.18 3.92
N LYS A 347 8.52 -25.40 2.89
CA LYS A 347 7.67 -24.36 2.33
C LYS A 347 6.85 -24.93 1.16
N CYS A 348 5.54 -25.05 1.35
CA CYS A 348 4.63 -25.52 0.32
C CYS A 348 4.70 -24.66 -0.96
N THR A 349 4.84 -25.30 -2.13
CA THR A 349 4.93 -24.64 -3.44
C THR A 349 3.63 -23.99 -3.94
N HIS A 350 2.50 -24.18 -3.24
CA HIS A 350 1.23 -23.56 -3.57
C HIS A 350 1.14 -22.11 -3.05
N LEU A 351 1.10 -21.93 -1.72
CA LEU A 351 0.92 -20.62 -1.06
C LEU A 351 2.01 -20.32 -0.01
N GLY A 352 2.99 -21.21 0.18
CA GLY A 352 4.07 -21.00 1.15
C GLY A 352 3.77 -21.40 2.59
N CYS A 353 2.66 -22.11 2.86
CA CYS A 353 2.42 -22.70 4.20
C CYS A 353 3.54 -23.67 4.58
N THR A 354 3.88 -23.73 5.86
CA THR A 354 4.80 -24.75 6.39
C THR A 354 4.13 -26.13 6.35
N VAL A 355 4.76 -27.10 5.68
CA VAL A 355 4.32 -28.49 5.64
C VAL A 355 4.63 -29.18 6.98
N ALA A 356 3.83 -30.18 7.36
CA ALA A 356 4.03 -30.93 8.59
C ALA A 356 5.34 -31.73 8.55
N SER A 357 5.94 -31.93 9.73
CA SER A 357 7.18 -32.70 9.88
C SER A 357 6.98 -34.21 9.91
N THR A 358 5.76 -34.69 10.16
CA THR A 358 5.46 -36.12 10.27
C THR A 358 5.16 -36.73 8.90
N VAL A 359 5.72 -37.91 8.67
CA VAL A 359 5.53 -38.67 7.43
C VAL A 359 4.38 -39.67 7.63
N ASP A 360 3.47 -39.72 6.65
CA ASP A 360 2.37 -40.68 6.65
C ASP A 360 2.85 -42.12 6.32
N SER A 361 1.94 -43.09 6.40
CA SER A 361 2.27 -44.50 6.10
C SER A 361 2.71 -44.75 4.64
N ASN A 362 2.49 -43.78 3.75
CA ASN A 362 2.84 -43.86 2.34
C ASN A 362 4.12 -43.07 2.02
N GLY A 363 4.85 -42.59 3.03
CA GLY A 363 6.10 -41.84 2.81
C GLY A 363 5.89 -40.38 2.39
N ARG A 364 4.74 -39.79 2.72
CA ARG A 364 4.38 -38.42 2.29
C ARG A 364 4.23 -37.46 3.46
N VAL A 365 4.53 -36.19 3.21
CA VAL A 365 4.32 -35.08 4.15
C VAL A 365 3.09 -34.25 3.76
N LEU A 366 2.34 -33.80 4.76
CA LEU A 366 1.07 -33.08 4.57
C LEU A 366 1.25 -31.56 4.69
N CYS A 367 0.72 -30.80 3.73
CA CYS A 367 0.46 -29.37 3.89
C CYS A 367 -0.95 -29.15 4.49
N PRO A 368 -1.08 -28.58 5.71
CA PRO A 368 -2.34 -28.53 6.44
C PRO A 368 -3.36 -27.54 5.86
N CYS A 369 -2.93 -26.54 5.08
CA CYS A 369 -3.80 -25.46 4.60
C CYS A 369 -4.89 -25.92 3.61
N HIS A 370 -4.51 -26.75 2.62
CA HIS A 370 -5.41 -27.27 1.58
C HIS A 370 -5.14 -28.75 1.26
N MET A 371 -4.60 -29.48 2.24
CA MET A 371 -4.41 -30.94 2.20
C MET A 371 -3.60 -31.45 1.00
N SER A 372 -2.53 -30.75 0.64
CA SER A 372 -1.60 -31.24 -0.39
C SER A 372 -0.59 -32.20 0.24
N TYR A 373 -0.50 -33.42 -0.27
CA TYR A 373 0.52 -34.38 0.13
C TYR A 373 1.71 -34.32 -0.83
N PHE A 374 2.92 -34.40 -0.29
CA PHE A 374 4.16 -34.44 -1.07
C PHE A 374 4.92 -35.71 -0.74
N ASP A 375 5.40 -36.40 -1.77
CA ASP A 375 6.32 -37.52 -1.61
C ASP A 375 7.65 -37.05 -1.01
N LEU A 376 8.12 -37.73 0.05
CA LEU A 376 9.30 -37.26 0.79
C LEU A 376 10.59 -37.36 -0.04
N LYS A 377 10.71 -38.38 -0.91
CA LYS A 377 11.94 -38.64 -1.66
C LYS A 377 12.10 -37.73 -2.87
N THR A 378 10.99 -37.45 -3.55
CA THR A 378 10.97 -36.68 -4.80
C THR A 378 10.48 -35.25 -4.62
N GLY A 379 9.83 -34.97 -3.49
CA GLY A 379 9.08 -33.73 -3.26
C GLY A 379 7.81 -33.63 -4.09
N ALA A 380 7.47 -34.61 -4.93
CA ALA A 380 6.39 -34.51 -5.89
C ALA A 380 5.01 -34.41 -5.20
N PRO A 381 4.14 -33.46 -5.62
CA PRO A 381 2.81 -33.36 -5.07
C PRO A 381 1.93 -34.52 -5.57
N GLN A 382 0.97 -34.91 -4.75
CA GLN A 382 -0.08 -35.84 -5.15
C GLN A 382 -0.88 -35.28 -6.35
N ALA A 383 -1.18 -36.15 -7.32
CA ALA A 383 -2.00 -35.80 -8.48
C ALA A 383 -3.37 -35.26 -8.06
N GLY A 384 -3.78 -34.14 -8.65
CA GLY A 384 -5.04 -33.46 -8.34
C GLY A 384 -5.01 -32.58 -7.08
N SER A 385 -3.87 -32.45 -6.41
CA SER A 385 -3.72 -31.51 -5.30
C SER A 385 -3.51 -30.06 -5.79
N PRO A 386 -3.82 -29.04 -4.95
CA PRO A 386 -3.59 -27.63 -5.29
C PRO A 386 -2.12 -27.27 -5.59
N ALA A 387 -1.16 -27.99 -5.01
CA ALA A 387 0.24 -27.79 -5.30
C ALA A 387 0.62 -28.53 -6.60
N THR A 388 1.13 -27.81 -7.59
CA THR A 388 1.48 -28.37 -8.90
C THR A 388 2.99 -28.58 -9.10
N LYS A 389 3.82 -28.12 -8.16
CA LYS A 389 5.29 -28.20 -8.22
C LYS A 389 5.86 -29.00 -7.05
N PRO A 390 6.96 -29.74 -7.25
CA PRO A 390 7.60 -30.49 -6.17
C PRO A 390 8.21 -29.56 -5.11
N LEU A 391 8.24 -30.01 -3.86
CA LEU A 391 9.05 -29.39 -2.82
C LEU A 391 10.54 -29.50 -3.21
N PRO A 392 11.30 -28.40 -3.17
CA PRO A 392 12.74 -28.44 -3.45
C PRO A 392 13.47 -29.34 -2.45
N LEU A 393 14.28 -30.27 -2.97
CA LEU A 393 15.27 -31.00 -2.18
C LEU A 393 16.46 -30.08 -1.90
N LEU A 394 17.04 -30.21 -0.71
CA LEU A 394 18.19 -29.42 -0.30
C LEU A 394 19.44 -30.29 -0.29
N GLY A 395 20.56 -29.73 -0.74
CA GLY A 395 21.85 -30.39 -0.66
C GLY A 395 22.34 -30.47 0.79
N TRP A 396 23.09 -31.53 1.10
CA TRP A 396 23.65 -31.76 2.42
C TRP A 396 25.11 -32.21 2.35
N ALA A 397 25.83 -32.03 3.45
CA ALA A 397 27.18 -32.52 3.67
C ALA A 397 27.26 -33.25 5.00
N LEU A 398 27.91 -34.42 5.00
CA LEU A 398 28.25 -35.18 6.19
C LEU A 398 29.70 -34.87 6.58
N MET A 399 29.87 -34.44 7.81
CA MET A 399 31.16 -34.05 8.36
C MET A 399 31.45 -34.83 9.64
N ASP A 400 32.73 -35.12 9.88
CA ASP A 400 33.22 -35.67 11.14
C ASP A 400 33.37 -34.56 12.21
N ASP A 401 33.75 -34.96 13.43
CA ASP A 401 33.99 -34.01 14.53
C ASP A 401 35.19 -33.07 14.28
N ALA A 402 36.09 -33.43 13.36
CA ALA A 402 37.22 -32.59 12.95
C ALA A 402 36.84 -31.56 11.87
N GLY A 403 35.58 -31.58 11.38
CA GLY A 403 35.09 -30.66 10.36
C GLY A 403 35.49 -31.05 8.93
N LYS A 404 35.92 -32.29 8.70
CA LYS A 404 36.23 -32.79 7.35
C LYS A 404 34.95 -33.29 6.70
N VAL A 405 34.66 -32.81 5.49
CA VAL A 405 33.56 -33.33 4.65
C VAL A 405 33.93 -34.71 4.13
N LEU A 406 33.17 -35.73 4.51
CA LEU A 406 33.38 -37.12 4.06
C LEU A 406 32.52 -37.46 2.85
N MET A 407 31.28 -36.97 2.84
CA MET A 407 30.32 -37.20 1.77
C MET A 407 29.36 -36.01 1.67
N SER A 408 28.90 -35.69 0.47
CA SER A 408 27.89 -34.66 0.26
C SER A 408 26.97 -35.02 -0.90
N GLN A 409 25.76 -34.47 -0.90
CA GLN A 409 24.81 -34.62 -1.99
C GLN A 409 24.26 -33.26 -2.38
N GLY A 410 24.25 -32.95 -3.68
CA GLY A 410 23.62 -31.74 -4.20
C GLY A 410 22.09 -31.87 -4.30
N PRO A 411 21.36 -30.77 -4.54
CA PRO A 411 19.90 -30.76 -4.71
C PRO A 411 19.40 -31.68 -5.84
N GLU A 412 20.20 -31.88 -6.87
CA GLU A 412 19.91 -32.77 -8.02
C GLU A 412 20.15 -34.26 -7.71
N GLY A 413 20.57 -34.59 -6.49
CA GLY A 413 20.79 -35.98 -6.05
C GLY A 413 22.18 -36.56 -6.35
N LYS A 414 23.08 -35.81 -7.01
CA LYS A 414 24.47 -36.22 -7.24
C LYS A 414 25.25 -36.27 -5.93
N THR A 415 25.82 -37.42 -5.60
CA THR A 415 26.63 -37.66 -4.40
C THR A 415 28.13 -37.60 -4.72
N GLU A 416 28.90 -36.94 -3.85
CA GLU A 416 30.36 -36.85 -3.91
C GLU A 416 30.96 -37.33 -2.59
N GLY A 417 32.02 -38.15 -2.66
CA GLY A 417 32.69 -38.72 -1.48
C GLY A 417 32.14 -40.08 -1.05
N GLU A 418 32.75 -40.66 -0.02
CA GLU A 418 32.41 -41.98 0.49
C GLU A 418 32.58 -42.00 2.02
N VAL A 419 31.64 -42.63 2.72
CA VAL A 419 31.69 -42.76 4.18
C VAL A 419 32.37 -44.09 4.54
N PRO A 420 33.44 -44.09 5.36
CA PRO A 420 34.04 -45.32 5.86
C PRO A 420 33.02 -46.20 6.60
N ALA A 421 33.00 -47.49 6.28
CA ALA A 421 32.04 -48.43 6.86
C ALA A 421 32.07 -48.41 8.40
N GLY A 422 30.92 -48.22 9.03
CA GLY A 422 30.75 -48.24 10.49
C GLY A 422 30.82 -46.89 11.20
N GLN A 423 31.02 -45.77 10.50
CA GLN A 423 31.11 -44.43 11.13
C GLN A 423 29.87 -43.53 10.94
N LEU A 424 28.84 -44.00 10.22
CA LEU A 424 27.67 -43.18 9.85
C LEU A 424 26.99 -42.49 11.04
N ASP A 425 26.76 -43.19 12.14
CA ASP A 425 26.01 -42.63 13.29
C ASP A 425 26.78 -41.55 14.07
N ALA A 426 28.10 -41.45 13.88
CA ALA A 426 28.93 -40.40 14.47
C ALA A 426 28.96 -39.11 13.64
N LEU A 427 28.42 -39.13 12.42
CA LEU A 427 28.50 -38.00 11.50
C LEU A 427 27.43 -36.95 11.78
N LYS A 428 27.79 -35.70 11.46
CA LYS A 428 26.94 -34.53 11.58
C LYS A 428 26.48 -34.08 10.21
N VAL A 429 25.22 -33.68 10.12
CA VAL A 429 24.58 -33.20 8.89
C VAL A 429 24.66 -31.69 8.85
N TYR A 430 25.18 -31.17 7.74
CA TYR A 430 25.28 -29.75 7.44
C TYR A 430 24.59 -29.44 6.12
N ILE A 431 24.08 -28.21 5.99
CA ILE A 431 23.80 -27.61 4.68
C ILE A 431 25.03 -26.82 4.22
N ALA A 432 25.23 -26.73 2.91
CA ALA A 432 26.37 -26.05 2.32
C ALA A 432 25.91 -24.92 1.39
N LYS A 433 26.52 -23.74 1.53
CA LYS A 433 26.14 -22.52 0.80
C LYS A 433 26.16 -22.69 -0.73
N ARG A 434 27.14 -23.43 -1.25
CA ARG A 434 27.32 -23.72 -2.69
C ARG A 434 26.10 -24.35 -3.37
N TYR A 435 25.21 -25.00 -2.61
CA TYR A 435 24.02 -25.66 -3.15
C TYR A 435 22.81 -24.74 -3.26
N GLU A 436 22.83 -23.58 -2.59
CA GLU A 436 21.73 -22.62 -2.61
C GLU A 436 21.93 -21.47 -3.61
N GLU A 437 23.14 -21.30 -4.16
CA GLU A 437 23.40 -20.34 -5.26
C GLU A 437 22.92 -20.84 -6.63
N ILE A 438 22.62 -22.15 -6.74
CA ILE A 438 22.28 -22.84 -8.00
C ILE A 438 20.77 -23.10 -8.13
N ALA A 439 20.01 -23.00 -7.04
CA ALA A 439 18.56 -23.29 -6.96
C ALA A 439 17.71 -22.02 -6.84
#